data_AF-A0A7X7CE62-F1
#
_entry.id   AF-A0A7X7CE62-F1
#
_cell.length_a   1.000
_cell.length_b   1.000
_cell.length_c   1.000
_cell.angle_alpha   90.00
_cell.angle_beta   90.00
_cell.angle_gamma   90.00
#
_symmetry.space_group_name_H-M   'P 1'
#
loop_
_entity.id
_entity.type
_entity.pdbx_description
1 polymer ?
#
loop_
_entity_poly.entity_id
_entity_poly.type
_entity_poly.pdbx_seq_one_letter_code
_entity_poly.pdbx_strand_id
1 'polypeptide(L)'
;MRLTWAQPEDLLPHELVQSACEGRELADLAERWTSAGGSLTPAVSGASPDPAPPHLRDLARELLIELDARPPDAGRAADEPSTWEGMAAQLTPAPIREPVPGTARERLTGAWLGRCAGCVMGKPVEKIPREGIRELLTSAGRWPLNGLFSARGVPKQVLDRWPWNRRSAPTSLAENLRGMP
;
A
#
# COMPACT_ATOMS: atom_id res chain seq x y z
N MET A 1 -11.71 13.73 -17.15
CA MET A 1 -11.22 12.62 -16.31
C MET A 1 -9.77 12.37 -16.66
N ARG A 2 -8.85 12.69 -15.74
CA ARG A 2 -7.42 12.41 -15.91
C ARG A 2 -7.20 10.89 -15.89
N LEU A 3 -6.34 10.37 -16.77
CA LEU A 3 -5.88 8.98 -16.69
C LEU A 3 -5.23 8.77 -15.30
N THR A 4 -5.47 7.61 -14.69
CA THR A 4 -5.21 7.25 -13.28
C THR A 4 -3.74 7.23 -12.84
N TRP A 5 -2.84 7.83 -13.62
CA TRP A 5 -1.42 7.84 -13.33
C TRP A 5 -1.05 9.14 -12.62
N ALA A 6 -0.38 9.00 -11.48
CA ALA A 6 0.18 10.10 -10.72
C ALA A 6 1.10 10.94 -11.61
N GLN A 7 1.06 12.25 -11.42
CA GLN A 7 1.85 13.22 -12.17
C GLN A 7 2.72 14.01 -11.20
N PRO A 8 3.68 14.83 -11.66
CA PRO A 8 4.64 15.46 -10.76
C PRO A 8 3.98 16.17 -9.58
N GLU A 9 2.90 16.92 -9.82
CA GLU A 9 2.14 17.62 -8.78
C GLU A 9 1.39 16.68 -7.79
N ASP A 10 1.08 15.46 -8.22
CA ASP A 10 0.46 14.43 -7.37
C ASP A 10 1.53 13.67 -6.57
N LEU A 11 2.73 13.50 -7.15
CA LEU A 11 3.85 12.77 -6.55
C LEU A 11 4.56 13.59 -5.48
N LEU A 12 4.73 14.91 -5.69
CA LEU A 12 5.48 15.76 -4.78
C LEU A 12 4.98 15.69 -3.31
N PRO A 13 3.67 15.74 -3.00
CA PRO A 13 3.20 15.59 -1.62
C PRO A 13 3.54 14.22 -1.00
N HIS A 14 3.54 13.14 -1.80
CA HIS A 14 3.98 11.83 -1.33
C HIS A 14 5.48 11.83 -1.03
N GLU A 15 6.29 12.43 -1.90
CA GLU A 15 7.73 12.52 -1.72
C GLU A 15 8.09 13.37 -0.50
N LEU A 16 7.37 14.48 -0.24
CA LEU A 16 7.57 15.28 0.96
C LEU A 16 7.27 14.49 2.24
N VAL A 17 6.23 13.64 2.24
CA VAL A 17 5.94 12.74 3.38
C VAL A 17 7.06 11.71 3.56
N GLN A 18 7.50 11.08 2.47
CA GLN A 18 8.59 10.09 2.51
C GLN A 18 9.90 10.71 3.00
N SER A 19 10.31 11.82 2.40
CA SER A 19 11.50 12.58 2.77
C SER A 19 11.48 13.05 4.23
N ALA A 20 10.29 13.41 4.77
CA ALA A 20 10.15 13.74 6.19
C ALA A 20 10.35 12.51 7.10
N CYS A 21 9.84 11.34 6.70
CA CYS A 21 10.10 10.07 7.41
C CYS A 21 11.60 9.73 7.40
N GLU A 22 12.30 10.08 6.33
CA GLU A 22 13.76 9.97 6.19
C GLU A 22 14.56 11.06 6.93
N GLY A 23 13.89 11.99 7.61
CA GLY A 23 14.54 13.04 8.40
C GLY A 23 15.18 14.14 7.56
N ARG A 24 14.80 14.29 6.29
CA ARG A 24 15.30 15.40 5.44
C ARG A 24 14.68 16.73 5.89
N GLU A 25 15.46 17.80 5.82
CA GLU A 25 14.94 19.16 5.99
C GLU A 25 14.14 19.58 4.76
N LEU A 26 12.89 20.01 4.95
CA LEU A 26 11.91 20.24 3.87
C LEU A 26 11.18 21.58 3.95
N ALA A 27 11.45 22.39 4.98
CA ALA A 27 10.65 23.58 5.28
C ALA A 27 10.56 24.54 4.08
N ASP A 28 11.69 24.76 3.40
CA ASP A 28 11.80 25.63 2.24
C ASP A 28 11.03 25.10 1.01
N LEU A 29 11.05 23.78 0.77
CA LEU A 29 10.31 23.15 -0.32
C LEU A 29 8.80 23.18 -0.08
N ALA A 30 8.40 22.90 1.17
CA ALA A 30 7.00 22.95 1.58
C ALA A 30 6.45 24.38 1.47
N GLU A 31 7.23 25.39 1.87
CA GLU A 31 6.87 26.80 1.73
C GLU A 31 6.73 27.21 0.26
N ARG A 32 7.70 26.85 -0.61
CA ARG A 32 7.63 27.14 -2.05
C ARG A 32 6.40 26.50 -2.70
N TRP A 33 6.13 25.23 -2.38
CA TRP A 33 4.99 24.51 -2.92
C TRP A 33 3.65 25.12 -2.49
N THR A 34 3.48 25.39 -1.19
CA THR A 34 2.24 25.96 -0.66
C THR A 34 2.02 27.40 -1.11
N SER A 35 3.08 28.21 -1.19
CA SER A 35 3.02 29.59 -1.69
C SER A 35 2.59 29.67 -3.16
N ALA A 36 2.88 28.65 -3.97
CA ALA A 36 2.42 28.55 -5.35
C ALA A 36 0.96 28.07 -5.49
N GLY A 37 0.31 27.69 -4.38
CA GLY A 37 -1.04 27.14 -4.33
C GLY A 37 -1.12 25.62 -4.27
N GLY A 38 0.01 24.93 -4.03
CA GLY A 38 0.08 23.48 -3.91
C GLY A 38 -0.43 22.95 -2.56
N SER A 39 -0.99 21.74 -2.55
CA SER A 39 -1.41 21.04 -1.33
C SER A 39 -0.31 20.12 -0.82
N LEU A 40 -0.01 20.15 0.48
CA LEU A 40 0.87 19.16 1.13
C LEU A 40 0.17 17.84 1.43
N THR A 41 -1.15 17.77 1.27
CA THR A 41 -1.92 16.54 1.51
C THR A 41 -1.92 15.69 0.24
N PRO A 42 -1.31 14.49 0.25
CA PRO A 42 -1.36 13.58 -0.88
C PRO A 42 -2.76 13.06 -1.14
N ALA A 43 -3.10 12.84 -2.40
CA ALA A 43 -4.36 12.24 -2.78
C ALA A 43 -4.40 10.75 -2.34
N VAL A 44 -5.45 10.34 -1.64
CA VAL A 44 -5.61 8.93 -1.19
C VAL A 44 -5.64 7.95 -2.38
N SER A 45 -6.08 8.40 -3.55
CA SER A 45 -6.07 7.66 -4.81
C SER A 45 -4.70 7.60 -5.49
N GLY A 46 -3.70 8.35 -5.01
CA GLY A 46 -2.39 8.55 -5.65
C GLY A 46 -2.39 9.57 -6.80
N ALA A 47 -3.56 10.00 -7.27
CA ALA A 47 -3.70 11.01 -8.31
C ALA A 47 -4.92 11.90 -8.04
N SER A 48 -4.77 13.20 -8.26
CA SER A 48 -5.86 14.19 -8.24
C SER A 48 -6.88 13.93 -9.35
N PRO A 49 -8.18 14.20 -9.10
CA PRO A 49 -9.24 14.00 -10.09
C PRO A 49 -9.13 14.98 -11.27
N ASP A 50 -8.62 16.18 -10.99
CA ASP A 50 -8.53 17.30 -11.92
C ASP A 50 -7.05 17.72 -12.10
N PRO A 51 -6.64 18.09 -13.33
CA PRO A 51 -5.28 18.57 -13.56
C PRO A 51 -4.99 19.85 -12.79
N ALA A 52 -3.78 19.95 -12.21
CA ALA A 52 -3.29 21.20 -11.67
C ALA A 52 -2.95 22.21 -12.81
N PRO A 53 -2.96 23.53 -12.51
CA PRO A 53 -2.40 24.54 -13.40
C PRO A 53 -0.98 24.19 -13.87
N PRO A 54 -0.58 24.54 -15.12
CA PRO A 54 0.73 24.20 -15.66
C PRO A 54 1.90 24.63 -14.77
N HIS A 55 1.82 25.81 -14.15
CA HIS A 55 2.89 26.33 -13.28
C HIS A 55 3.15 25.45 -12.05
N LEU A 56 2.12 24.82 -11.48
CA LEU A 56 2.27 23.88 -10.37
C LEU A 56 2.94 22.60 -10.82
N ARG A 57 2.64 22.12 -12.03
CA ARG A 57 3.28 20.92 -12.57
C ARG A 57 4.77 21.15 -12.81
N ASP A 58 5.13 22.30 -13.36
CA ASP A 58 6.52 22.66 -13.63
C ASP A 58 7.29 22.82 -12.32
N LEU A 59 6.74 23.56 -11.35
CA LEU A 59 7.30 23.66 -10.01
C LEU A 59 7.46 22.30 -9.34
N ALA A 60 6.47 21.41 -9.46
CA ALA A 60 6.57 20.09 -8.87
C ALA A 60 7.73 19.26 -9.44
N ARG A 61 8.01 19.37 -10.74
CA ARG A 61 9.20 18.73 -11.34
C ARG A 61 10.49 19.30 -10.78
N GLU A 62 10.58 20.61 -10.64
CA GLU A 62 11.74 21.28 -10.07
C GLU A 62 11.99 20.82 -8.63
N LEU A 63 10.96 20.83 -7.78
CA LEU A 63 11.08 20.43 -6.38
C LEU A 63 11.39 18.94 -6.24
N LEU A 64 10.86 18.07 -7.11
CA LEU A 64 11.21 16.64 -7.12
C LEU A 64 12.69 16.41 -7.46
N ILE A 65 13.24 17.14 -8.44
CA ILE A 65 14.68 17.07 -8.75
C ILE A 65 15.51 17.57 -7.56
N GLU A 66 15.07 18.64 -6.92
CA GLU A 66 15.76 19.17 -5.74
C GLU A 66 15.73 18.21 -4.56
N LEU A 67 14.60 17.52 -4.33
CA LEU A 67 14.46 16.48 -3.31
C LEU A 67 15.40 15.31 -3.55
N ASP A 68 15.48 14.83 -4.79
CA ASP A 68 16.36 13.72 -5.19
C ASP A 68 17.84 14.05 -4.93
N ALA A 69 18.22 15.31 -5.08
CA ALA A 69 19.57 15.79 -4.81
C ALA A 69 19.89 16.00 -3.32
N ARG A 70 18.89 16.03 -2.42
CA ARG A 70 19.13 16.20 -0.99
C ARG A 70 19.69 14.90 -0.39
N PRO A 71 20.78 14.96 0.37
CA PRO A 71 21.27 13.77 1.06
C PRO A 71 20.23 13.32 2.10
N PRO A 72 20.08 12.00 2.32
CA PRO A 72 19.32 11.50 3.46
C PRO A 72 19.99 11.94 4.78
N ASP A 73 19.24 11.87 5.88
CA ASP A 73 19.82 12.07 7.21
C ASP A 73 21.04 11.16 7.43
N ALA A 74 22.13 11.73 7.96
CA ALA A 74 23.41 11.03 8.10
C ALA A 74 23.33 9.84 9.08
N GLY A 75 22.44 9.89 10.07
CA GLY A 75 22.17 8.77 10.98
C GLY A 75 21.49 7.62 10.25
N ARG A 76 20.45 7.91 9.45
CA ARG A 76 19.76 6.91 8.62
C ARG A 76 20.64 6.33 7.52
N ALA A 77 21.50 7.13 6.90
CA ALA A 77 22.39 6.66 5.84
C ALA A 77 23.34 5.54 6.30
N ALA A 78 23.68 5.49 7.60
CA ALA A 78 24.49 4.42 8.17
C ALA A 78 23.70 3.09 8.34
N ASP A 79 22.40 3.18 8.61
CA ASP A 79 21.51 2.04 8.81
C ASP A 79 20.81 1.57 7.51
N GLU A 80 20.82 2.40 6.45
CA GLU A 80 20.23 2.11 5.14
C GLU A 80 21.26 2.28 4.00
N PRO A 81 22.28 1.40 3.92
CA PRO A 81 23.32 1.50 2.92
C PRO A 81 22.76 1.30 1.51
N SER A 82 23.18 2.14 0.58
CA SER A 82 22.76 2.08 -0.84
C SER A 82 23.70 1.27 -1.73
N THR A 83 24.88 0.87 -1.23
CA THR A 83 25.79 -0.03 -1.96
C THR A 83 25.51 -1.47 -1.63
N TRP A 84 25.79 -2.35 -2.59
CA TRP A 84 25.66 -3.79 -2.37
C TRP A 84 26.51 -4.27 -1.18
N GLU A 85 27.76 -3.79 -1.08
CA GLU A 85 28.68 -4.18 -0.01
C GLU A 85 28.15 -3.76 1.37
N GLY A 86 27.59 -2.55 1.48
CA GLY A 86 27.00 -2.06 2.72
C GLY A 86 25.74 -2.83 3.09
N MET A 87 24.85 -3.09 2.13
CA MET A 87 23.66 -3.93 2.35
C MET A 87 24.07 -5.32 2.82
N ALA A 88 25.02 -5.96 2.13
CA ALA A 88 25.50 -7.29 2.45
C ALA A 88 26.13 -7.39 3.85
N ALA A 89 26.83 -6.34 4.31
CA ALA A 89 27.41 -6.29 5.65
C ALA A 89 26.37 -6.25 6.78
N GLN A 90 25.16 -5.75 6.49
CA GLN A 90 24.05 -5.68 7.44
C GLN A 90 23.10 -6.88 7.36
N LEU A 91 23.17 -7.67 6.30
CA LEU A 91 22.36 -8.87 6.17
C LEU A 91 22.70 -9.86 7.29
N THR A 92 21.72 -10.17 8.11
CA THR A 92 21.81 -11.34 8.98
C THR A 92 21.82 -12.58 8.08
N PRO A 93 22.81 -13.49 8.19
CA PRO A 93 22.83 -14.71 7.41
C PRO A 93 21.49 -15.45 7.57
N ALA A 94 20.74 -15.59 6.48
CA ALA A 94 19.51 -16.35 6.52
C ALA A 94 19.85 -17.81 6.86
N PRO A 95 19.06 -18.49 7.70
CA PRO A 95 19.26 -19.91 7.93
C PRO A 95 19.07 -20.64 6.60
N ILE A 96 20.16 -21.21 6.08
CA ILE A 96 20.09 -22.07 4.90
C ILE A 96 19.31 -23.31 5.32
N ARG A 97 18.09 -23.43 4.80
CA ARG A 97 17.27 -24.63 4.97
C ARG A 97 17.58 -25.58 3.83
N GLU A 98 18.21 -26.69 4.14
CA GLU A 98 18.41 -27.77 3.17
C GLU A 98 17.05 -28.18 2.57
N PRO A 99 16.93 -28.26 1.24
CA PRO A 99 15.73 -28.77 0.61
C PRO A 99 15.48 -30.21 1.10
N VAL A 100 14.31 -30.48 1.66
CA VAL A 100 13.92 -31.86 1.98
C VAL A 100 13.70 -32.59 0.66
N PRO A 101 14.48 -33.63 0.33
CA PRO A 101 14.35 -34.35 -0.93
C PRO A 101 12.92 -34.87 -1.14
N GLY A 102 12.44 -34.84 -2.39
CA GLY A 102 11.09 -35.32 -2.73
C GLY A 102 9.93 -34.38 -2.40
N THR A 103 10.14 -33.28 -1.66
CA THR A 103 9.04 -32.37 -1.26
C THR A 103 8.76 -31.23 -2.25
N ALA A 104 9.58 -31.05 -3.29
CA ALA A 104 9.52 -29.88 -4.17
C ALA A 104 8.13 -29.66 -4.78
N ARG A 105 7.48 -30.71 -5.27
CA ARG A 105 6.13 -30.64 -5.86
C ARG A 105 5.08 -30.21 -4.83
N GLU A 106 5.14 -30.78 -3.63
CA GLU A 106 4.21 -30.45 -2.54
C GLU A 106 4.40 -29.00 -2.08
N ARG A 107 5.64 -28.54 -1.92
CA ARG A 107 5.96 -27.15 -1.52
C ARG A 107 5.51 -26.14 -2.57
N LEU A 108 5.73 -26.42 -3.86
CA LEU A 108 5.26 -25.55 -4.94
C LEU A 108 3.73 -25.52 -5.01
N THR A 109 3.08 -26.67 -4.86
CA THR A 109 1.61 -26.76 -4.82
C THR A 109 1.06 -25.99 -3.62
N GLY A 110 1.64 -26.16 -2.43
CA GLY A 110 1.28 -25.44 -1.23
C GLY A 110 1.49 -23.93 -1.36
N ALA A 111 2.60 -23.49 -1.96
CA ALA A 111 2.86 -22.08 -2.21
C ALA A 111 1.83 -21.46 -3.17
N TRP A 112 1.51 -22.16 -4.26
CA TRP A 112 0.47 -21.75 -5.20
C TRP A 112 -0.88 -21.66 -4.50
N LEU A 113 -1.34 -22.75 -3.87
CA LEU A 113 -2.64 -22.81 -3.22
C LEU A 113 -2.77 -21.80 -2.08
N GLY A 114 -1.70 -21.62 -1.28
CA GLY A 114 -1.63 -20.61 -0.24
C GLY A 114 -1.78 -19.19 -0.80
N ARG A 115 -1.11 -18.89 -1.92
CA ARG A 115 -1.29 -17.60 -2.63
C ARG A 115 -2.72 -17.42 -3.11
N CYS A 116 -3.31 -18.44 -3.75
CA CYS A 116 -4.70 -18.38 -4.22
C CYS A 116 -5.68 -18.14 -3.07
N ALA A 117 -5.56 -18.91 -1.98
CA ALA A 117 -6.40 -18.78 -0.80
C ALA A 117 -6.25 -17.39 -0.16
N GLY A 118 -5.02 -16.92 0.03
CA GLY A 118 -4.73 -15.60 0.58
C GLY A 118 -5.31 -14.46 -0.28
N CYS A 119 -5.14 -14.53 -1.60
CA CYS A 119 -5.68 -13.53 -2.52
C CYS A 119 -7.23 -13.50 -2.50
N VAL A 120 -7.90 -14.66 -2.51
CA VAL A 120 -9.37 -14.72 -2.44
C VAL A 120 -9.87 -14.16 -1.12
N MET A 121 -9.29 -14.59 0.01
CA MET A 121 -9.74 -14.16 1.34
C MET A 121 -9.45 -12.69 1.61
N GLY A 122 -8.36 -12.14 1.08
CA GLY A 122 -7.99 -10.73 1.28
C GLY A 122 -8.83 -9.76 0.44
N LYS A 123 -9.22 -10.14 -0.78
CA LYS A 123 -9.91 -9.27 -1.75
C LYS A 123 -11.16 -8.55 -1.19
N PRO A 124 -12.10 -9.21 -0.49
CA PRO A 124 -13.30 -8.56 0.05
C PRO A 124 -13.02 -7.46 1.08
N VAL A 125 -11.91 -7.60 1.82
CA VAL A 125 -11.53 -6.74 2.94
C VAL A 125 -10.31 -5.87 2.64
N GLU A 126 -9.91 -5.78 1.38
CA GLU A 126 -8.84 -4.88 0.95
C GLU A 126 -9.18 -3.43 1.34
N LYS A 127 -8.25 -2.76 2.03
CA LYS A 127 -8.40 -1.41 2.62
C LYS A 127 -9.35 -1.30 3.82
N ILE A 128 -9.84 -2.42 4.35
CA ILE A 128 -10.56 -2.44 5.63
C ILE A 128 -9.51 -2.67 6.74
N PRO A 129 -9.44 -1.80 7.75
CA PRO A 129 -8.48 -1.97 8.85
C PRO A 129 -8.88 -3.16 9.74
N ARG A 130 -7.95 -3.61 10.59
CA ARG A 130 -8.10 -4.83 11.40
C ARG A 130 -9.35 -4.81 12.27
N GLU A 131 -9.66 -3.67 12.88
CA GLU A 131 -10.84 -3.44 13.70
C GLU A 131 -12.13 -3.60 12.88
N GLY A 132 -12.16 -3.10 11.64
CA GLY A 132 -13.29 -3.29 10.74
C GLY A 132 -13.48 -4.74 10.33
N ILE A 133 -12.39 -5.46 10.03
CA ILE A 133 -12.44 -6.90 9.75
C ILE A 133 -13.00 -7.67 10.95
N ARG A 134 -12.56 -7.33 12.17
CA ARG A 134 -13.05 -7.96 13.39
C ARG A 134 -14.53 -7.67 13.62
N GLU A 135 -14.97 -6.43 13.45
CA GLU A 135 -16.37 -6.04 13.63
C GLU A 135 -17.30 -6.72 12.61
N LEU A 136 -16.89 -6.78 11.33
CA LEU A 136 -17.61 -7.51 10.28
C LEU A 136 -17.84 -8.97 10.67
N LEU A 137 -16.79 -9.66 11.13
CA LEU A 137 -16.86 -11.07 11.50
C LEU A 137 -17.63 -11.30 12.80
N THR A 138 -17.39 -10.50 13.84
CA THR A 138 -18.11 -10.64 15.12
C THR A 138 -19.59 -10.35 14.98
N SER A 139 -19.98 -9.32 14.23
CA SER A 139 -21.40 -8.95 14.04
C SER A 139 -22.20 -10.02 13.29
N ALA A 140 -21.55 -10.83 12.46
CA ALA A 140 -22.15 -11.96 11.76
C ALA A 140 -21.98 -13.32 12.48
N GLY A 141 -21.39 -13.34 13.69
CA GLY A 141 -21.12 -14.59 14.42
C GLY A 141 -20.07 -15.49 13.74
N ARG A 142 -19.15 -14.90 12.97
CA ARG A 142 -18.13 -15.58 12.14
C ARG A 142 -16.69 -15.29 12.59
N TRP A 143 -16.51 -14.72 13.78
CA TRP A 143 -15.19 -14.56 14.38
C TRP A 143 -14.85 -15.76 15.29
N PRO A 144 -13.65 -16.36 15.19
CA PRO A 144 -12.59 -16.10 14.22
C PRO A 144 -12.96 -16.61 12.82
N LEU A 145 -12.35 -16.04 11.78
CA LEU A 145 -12.56 -16.48 10.40
C LEU A 145 -12.13 -17.95 10.23
N ASN A 146 -13.05 -18.80 9.79
CA ASN A 146 -12.81 -20.23 9.54
C ASN A 146 -13.11 -20.65 8.07
N GLY A 147 -13.24 -19.68 7.17
CA GLY A 147 -13.58 -19.90 5.76
C GLY A 147 -13.51 -18.59 4.95
N LEU A 148 -14.37 -18.47 3.94
CA LEU A 148 -14.48 -17.27 3.10
C LEU A 148 -15.32 -16.18 3.78
N PHE A 149 -15.02 -14.91 3.46
CA PHE A 149 -15.89 -13.78 3.84
C PHE A 149 -17.25 -13.90 3.15
N SER A 150 -18.32 -13.58 3.87
CA SER A 150 -19.70 -13.56 3.36
C SER A 150 -20.39 -12.30 3.84
N ALA A 151 -21.24 -11.71 3.00
CA ALA A 151 -22.09 -10.60 3.42
C ALA A 151 -23.29 -11.07 4.27
N ARG A 152 -23.59 -12.38 4.28
CA ARG A 152 -24.75 -12.92 4.99
C ARG A 152 -24.61 -12.76 6.51
N GLY A 153 -25.60 -12.08 7.09
CA GLY A 153 -25.68 -11.86 8.52
C GLY A 153 -24.93 -10.63 9.01
N VAL A 154 -24.27 -9.87 8.13
CA VAL A 154 -23.62 -8.61 8.51
C VAL A 154 -24.69 -7.51 8.60
N PRO A 155 -24.87 -6.85 9.76
CA PRO A 155 -25.84 -5.78 9.90
C PRO A 155 -25.51 -4.58 8.99
N LYS A 156 -26.54 -3.93 8.44
CA LYS A 156 -26.37 -2.76 7.56
C LYS A 156 -25.50 -1.66 8.19
N GLN A 157 -25.71 -1.36 9.47
CA GLN A 157 -24.94 -0.34 10.20
C GLN A 157 -23.42 -0.63 10.25
N VAL A 158 -23.03 -1.91 10.21
CA VAL A 158 -21.63 -2.32 10.14
C VAL A 158 -21.10 -2.11 8.72
N LEU A 159 -21.89 -2.44 7.69
CA LEU A 159 -21.53 -2.21 6.29
C LEU A 159 -21.48 -0.72 5.91
N ASP A 160 -22.23 0.14 6.61
CA ASP A 160 -22.15 1.58 6.42
C ASP A 160 -20.80 2.14 6.91
N ARG A 161 -20.20 1.52 7.95
CA ARG A 161 -18.85 1.85 8.43
C ARG A 161 -17.76 1.16 7.61
N TRP A 162 -17.96 -0.12 7.32
CA TRP A 162 -16.98 -1.01 6.68
C TRP A 162 -17.58 -1.61 5.40
N PRO A 163 -17.78 -0.79 4.35
CA PRO A 163 -18.38 -1.27 3.12
C PRO A 163 -17.48 -2.30 2.45
N TRP A 164 -18.07 -3.35 1.89
CA TRP A 164 -17.34 -4.27 1.03
C TRP A 164 -16.72 -3.53 -0.15
N ASN A 165 -15.52 -3.96 -0.56
CA ASN A 165 -14.86 -3.39 -1.72
C ASN A 165 -15.72 -3.61 -2.99
N ARG A 166 -16.13 -2.50 -3.63
CA ARG A 166 -17.06 -2.51 -4.77
C ARG A 166 -16.58 -3.33 -5.98
N ARG A 167 -15.26 -3.47 -6.16
CA ARG A 167 -14.67 -4.21 -7.28
C ARG A 167 -14.61 -5.71 -7.00
N SER A 168 -14.34 -6.11 -5.76
CA SER A 168 -14.15 -7.51 -5.40
C SER A 168 -15.38 -8.17 -4.79
N ALA A 169 -16.29 -7.43 -4.14
CA ALA A 169 -17.50 -7.98 -3.54
C ALA A 169 -18.37 -8.81 -4.50
N PRO A 170 -18.52 -8.44 -5.79
CA PRO A 170 -19.31 -9.23 -6.74
C PRO A 170 -18.69 -10.61 -7.08
N THR A 171 -17.40 -10.82 -6.82
CA THR A 171 -16.66 -12.01 -7.30
C THR A 171 -15.90 -12.76 -6.20
N SER A 172 -15.78 -12.19 -5.00
CA SER A 172 -14.85 -12.68 -3.97
C SER A 172 -15.51 -13.02 -2.62
N LEU A 173 -16.83 -12.90 -2.50
CA LEU A 173 -17.59 -13.35 -1.33
C LEU A 173 -18.00 -14.82 -1.48
N ALA A 174 -18.21 -15.53 -0.37
CA ALA A 174 -18.57 -16.95 -0.32
C ALA A 174 -19.77 -17.30 -1.22
N GLU A 175 -20.77 -16.43 -1.25
CA GLU A 175 -21.97 -16.58 -2.07
C GLU A 175 -21.75 -16.41 -3.59
N ASN A 176 -20.67 -15.74 -4.01
CA ASN A 176 -20.47 -15.32 -5.40
C ASN A 176 -19.16 -15.80 -6.03
N LEU A 177 -18.26 -16.39 -5.23
CA LEU A 177 -16.95 -16.85 -5.69
C LEU A 177 -17.09 -17.95 -6.75
N ARG A 178 -16.47 -17.73 -7.92
CA ARG A 178 -16.39 -18.70 -9.03
C ARG A 178 -14.93 -18.93 -9.41
N GLY A 179 -14.26 -19.80 -8.66
CA GLY A 179 -12.83 -20.03 -8.81
C GLY A 179 -11.98 -18.87 -8.29
N MET A 180 -10.71 -18.83 -8.67
CA MET A 180 -9.79 -17.73 -8.31
C MET A 180 -10.06 -16.52 -9.24
N PRO A 181 -10.51 -15.36 -8.71
CA PRO A 181 -10.73 -14.15 -9.50
C PRO A 181 -9.43 -13.38 -9.74
#